data_AF-A0AAV0W7R4-F1
#
_entry.id   AF-A0AAV0W7R4-F1
#
_cell.length_a   1.000
_cell.length_b   1.000
_cell.length_c   1.000
_cell.angle_alpha   90.00
_cell.angle_beta   90.00
_cell.angle_gamma   90.00
#
_symmetry.space_group_name_H-M   'P 1'
#
loop_
_entity.id
_entity.type
_entity.pdbx_description
1 polymer ?
#
loop_
_entity_poly.entity_id
_entity_poly.type
_entity_poly.pdbx_seq_one_letter_code
_entity_poly.pdbx_strand_id
1 'polypeptide(L)'
;MTSVFKSTQLPILILCKVFGLINLSYTFESTGLLVQNNTNTTQYALLEIIRMCVLIMFTYIVYCRGFYYIVYFRLVKFWIVIIASRISELWIIKLINGIIEFDQKLALLSTAFMVRRRSLSKKRWIIIAISLFLYLVGYEVCALNLWHLKTLDITTIPVLFFSMPYITDFVVIITVSFYLNNLNYRFQTLNDFWKCLPSGLIPTRGEWTQPEIVMLVESIRLLHAKLSEILKIFNLSYGLLLLGFFVCSFIDFIYIFYLMIYHELASPKVSFTQNIIKYLPLHMFTFQIIVFMMSIIVAVSWIKEEKNRIISYLRLCRISKLPVDTKLQVKMFLNQITISDFDEITAFGFFNINLNLVIAILILLITGLASLIQMRNHPIILTMVNNTLSFYKIWVLN
;
A
#
# COMPACT_ATOMS: atom_id res chain seq x y z
N MET A 1 14.39 4.89 -25.03
CA MET A 1 14.89 4.63 -23.66
C MET A 1 13.72 4.23 -22.77
N THR A 2 13.70 3.03 -22.21
CA THR A 2 12.69 2.64 -21.21
C THR A 2 13.01 3.35 -19.89
N SER A 3 12.05 4.07 -19.31
CA SER A 3 12.27 4.71 -18.02
C SER A 3 12.56 3.65 -16.95
N VAL A 4 13.43 3.96 -15.98
CA VAL A 4 13.75 3.06 -14.85
C VAL A 4 12.45 2.58 -14.19
N PHE A 5 11.49 3.49 -14.02
CA PHE A 5 10.15 3.20 -13.52
C PHE A 5 9.43 2.10 -14.32
N LYS A 6 9.36 2.19 -15.65
CA LYS A 6 8.75 1.17 -16.52
C LYS A 6 9.36 -0.22 -16.29
N SER A 7 10.68 -0.29 -16.17
CA SER A 7 11.38 -1.56 -15.92
C SER A 7 11.11 -2.16 -14.54
N THR A 8 10.90 -1.31 -13.53
CA THR A 8 10.59 -1.73 -12.15
C THR A 8 9.11 -2.04 -11.94
N GLN A 9 8.23 -1.46 -12.76
CA GLN A 9 6.79 -1.60 -12.63
C GLN A 9 6.28 -2.91 -13.21
N LEU A 10 6.97 -3.49 -14.22
CA LEU A 10 6.50 -4.68 -14.92
C LEU A 10 6.12 -5.85 -13.98
N PRO A 11 6.94 -6.24 -12.97
CA PRO A 11 6.56 -7.30 -12.04
C PRO A 11 5.32 -6.96 -11.21
N ILE A 12 5.19 -5.70 -10.77
CA ILE A 12 4.03 -5.22 -10.01
C ILE A 12 2.77 -5.24 -10.88
N LEU A 13 2.88 -4.83 -12.14
CA LEU A 13 1.77 -4.86 -13.10
C LEU A 13 1.30 -6.29 -13.37
N ILE A 14 2.23 -7.23 -13.52
CA ILE A 14 1.90 -8.67 -13.66
C ILE A 14 1.16 -9.15 -12.41
N LEU A 15 1.65 -8.82 -11.21
CA LEU A 15 0.99 -9.18 -9.96
C LEU A 15 -0.44 -8.61 -9.90
N CYS A 16 -0.62 -7.31 -10.19
CA CYS A 16 -1.94 -6.67 -10.24
C CYS A 16 -2.90 -7.37 -11.21
N LYS A 17 -2.41 -7.77 -12.38
CA LYS A 17 -3.20 -8.45 -13.41
C LYS A 17 -3.59 -9.86 -13.01
N VAL A 18 -2.67 -10.63 -12.43
CA VAL A 18 -2.97 -11.99 -11.96
C VAL A 18 -4.05 -11.96 -10.88
N PHE A 19 -3.97 -10.97 -9.97
CA PHE A 19 -4.84 -10.93 -8.80
C PHE A 19 -6.21 -10.30 -9.01
N GLY A 20 -6.49 -9.63 -10.13
CA GLY A 20 -7.79 -8.95 -10.27
C GLY A 20 -7.75 -7.44 -10.28
N LEU A 21 -6.64 -6.83 -9.87
CA LEU A 21 -6.60 -5.39 -9.59
C LEU A 21 -6.66 -4.55 -10.87
N ILE A 22 -6.05 -5.05 -11.95
CA ILE A 22 -6.03 -4.42 -13.28
C ILE A 22 -6.44 -5.47 -14.33
N ASN A 23 -7.10 -5.04 -15.39
CA ASN A 23 -7.51 -5.84 -16.52
C ASN A 23 -6.27 -6.30 -17.31
N LEU A 24 -6.30 -7.55 -17.76
CA LEU A 24 -5.25 -8.14 -18.58
C LEU A 24 -5.00 -7.36 -19.88
N SER A 25 -6.01 -6.68 -20.41
CA SER A 25 -5.96 -5.92 -21.67
C SER A 25 -5.02 -4.70 -21.67
N TYR A 26 -4.61 -4.18 -20.51
CA TYR A 26 -3.73 -3.01 -20.46
C TYR A 26 -2.28 -3.35 -20.76
N THR A 27 -1.71 -2.78 -21.81
CA THR A 27 -0.31 -3.01 -22.21
C THR A 27 0.46 -1.72 -22.37
N PHE A 28 1.79 -1.79 -22.23
CA PHE A 28 2.62 -0.63 -22.49
C PHE A 28 2.78 -0.41 -23.99
N GLU A 29 2.50 0.80 -24.46
CA GLU A 29 2.80 1.21 -25.83
C GLU A 29 4.30 1.50 -26.04
N SER A 30 4.67 1.75 -27.29
CA SER A 30 6.00 2.21 -27.70
C SER A 30 6.38 3.54 -27.03
N THR A 31 5.39 4.44 -26.82
CA THR A 31 5.50 5.69 -26.05
C THR A 31 5.83 5.46 -24.57
N GLY A 32 5.60 4.24 -24.08
CA GLY A 32 5.80 3.85 -22.70
C GLY A 32 4.60 4.09 -21.79
N LEU A 33 3.51 4.67 -22.29
CA LEU A 33 2.25 4.81 -21.55
C LEU A 33 1.50 3.47 -21.48
N LEU A 34 0.72 3.29 -20.42
CA LEU A 34 -0.16 2.16 -20.24
C LEU A 34 -1.51 2.46 -20.90
N VAL A 35 -1.86 1.70 -21.93
CA VAL A 35 -3.07 1.89 -22.74
C VAL A 35 -3.80 0.55 -22.89
N GLN A 36 -5.11 0.61 -23.06
CA GLN A 36 -5.93 -0.57 -23.33
C GLN A 36 -5.62 -1.11 -24.73
N ASN A 37 -5.27 -2.38 -24.83
CA ASN A 37 -5.01 -3.01 -26.12
C ASN A 37 -6.33 -3.32 -26.84
N ASN A 38 -6.57 -2.64 -27.96
CA ASN A 38 -7.79 -2.78 -28.76
C ASN A 38 -7.68 -3.87 -29.85
N THR A 39 -6.51 -4.49 -30.05
CA THR A 39 -6.30 -5.46 -31.15
C THR A 39 -6.71 -6.89 -30.79
N ASN A 40 -6.52 -7.31 -29.53
CA ASN A 40 -6.84 -8.66 -29.04
C ASN A 40 -7.95 -8.66 -27.99
N THR A 41 -8.98 -7.82 -28.18
CA THR A 41 -10.04 -7.59 -27.18
C THR A 41 -10.79 -8.87 -26.79
N THR A 42 -11.05 -9.76 -27.75
CA THR A 42 -11.75 -11.03 -27.51
C THR A 42 -10.93 -11.99 -26.65
N GLN A 43 -9.63 -12.12 -26.91
CA GLN A 43 -8.73 -12.97 -26.13
C GLN A 43 -8.59 -12.48 -24.68
N TYR A 44 -8.42 -11.16 -24.49
CA TYR A 44 -8.34 -10.61 -23.14
C TYR A 44 -9.67 -10.72 -22.39
N ALA A 45 -10.80 -10.51 -23.07
CA ALA A 45 -12.12 -10.73 -22.48
C ALA A 45 -12.30 -12.19 -22.03
N LEU A 46 -11.88 -13.16 -22.85
CA LEU A 46 -11.93 -14.57 -22.49
C LEU A 46 -11.07 -14.88 -21.26
N LEU A 47 -9.82 -14.38 -21.21
CA LEU A 47 -8.95 -14.58 -20.04
C LEU A 47 -9.52 -13.95 -18.77
N GLU A 48 -10.15 -12.80 -18.88
CA GLU A 48 -10.85 -12.14 -17.76
C GLU A 48 -12.04 -12.96 -17.26
N ILE A 49 -12.86 -13.51 -18.17
CA ILE A 49 -13.96 -14.41 -17.82
C ILE A 49 -13.42 -15.66 -17.11
N ILE A 50 -12.38 -16.31 -17.67
CA ILE A 50 -11.74 -17.48 -17.06
C ILE A 50 -11.24 -17.15 -15.66
N ARG A 51 -10.55 -16.02 -15.47
CA ARG A 51 -10.06 -15.57 -14.15
C ARG A 51 -11.21 -15.42 -13.16
N MET A 52 -12.30 -14.74 -13.54
CA MET A 52 -13.46 -14.56 -12.66
C MET A 52 -14.14 -15.89 -12.33
N CYS A 53 -14.28 -16.80 -13.30
CA CYS A 53 -14.81 -18.15 -13.06
C CYS A 53 -13.94 -18.92 -12.05
N VAL A 54 -12.61 -18.86 -12.18
CA VAL A 54 -11.69 -19.50 -11.22
C VAL A 54 -11.84 -18.91 -9.82
N LEU A 55 -11.91 -17.57 -9.69
CA LEU A 55 -12.09 -16.91 -8.39
C LEU A 55 -13.43 -17.25 -7.73
N ILE A 56 -14.51 -17.34 -8.51
CA ILE A 56 -15.83 -17.75 -8.03
C ILE A 56 -15.81 -19.22 -7.61
N MET A 57 -15.21 -20.11 -8.41
CA MET A 57 -15.04 -21.52 -8.06
C MET A 57 -14.25 -21.69 -6.76
N PHE A 58 -13.16 -20.93 -6.57
CA PHE A 58 -12.41 -20.97 -5.34
C PHE A 58 -13.22 -20.45 -4.16
N THR A 59 -13.95 -19.34 -4.33
CA THR A 59 -14.87 -18.81 -3.32
C THR A 59 -15.91 -19.86 -2.92
N TYR A 60 -16.49 -20.56 -3.90
CA TYR A 60 -17.48 -21.61 -3.68
C TYR A 60 -16.89 -22.82 -2.96
N ILE A 61 -15.71 -23.29 -3.36
CA ILE A 61 -15.03 -24.41 -2.69
C ILE A 61 -14.76 -24.06 -1.22
N VAL A 62 -14.24 -22.87 -0.95
CA VAL A 62 -13.96 -22.40 0.41
C VAL A 62 -15.25 -22.27 1.22
N TYR A 63 -16.32 -21.75 0.61
CA TYR A 63 -17.65 -21.68 1.22
C TYR A 63 -18.19 -23.06 1.60
N CYS A 64 -18.08 -24.04 0.70
CA CYS A 64 -18.60 -25.40 0.92
C CYS A 64 -17.78 -26.22 1.91
N ARG A 65 -16.46 -26.03 1.99
CA ARG A 65 -15.58 -26.85 2.83
C ARG A 65 -15.56 -26.50 4.32
N GLY A 66 -16.23 -25.43 4.76
CA GLY A 66 -16.46 -25.27 6.19
C GLY A 66 -16.93 -23.90 6.66
N PHE A 67 -17.85 -23.94 7.62
CA PHE A 67 -18.41 -22.80 8.36
C PHE A 67 -17.42 -22.22 9.37
N TYR A 68 -16.44 -21.45 8.89
CA TYR A 68 -15.48 -20.78 9.76
C TYR A 68 -15.54 -19.27 9.59
N TYR A 69 -15.97 -18.57 10.64
CA TYR A 69 -16.14 -17.11 10.63
C TYR A 69 -14.93 -16.39 10.06
N ILE A 70 -13.72 -16.82 10.45
CA ILE A 70 -12.47 -16.21 9.99
C ILE A 70 -12.23 -16.39 8.48
N VAL A 71 -12.64 -17.52 7.90
CA VAL A 71 -12.48 -17.81 6.48
C VAL A 71 -13.53 -17.03 5.67
N TYR A 72 -14.77 -16.97 6.15
CA TYR A 72 -15.83 -16.15 5.56
C TYR A 72 -15.47 -14.67 5.54
N PHE A 73 -15.02 -14.15 6.69
CA PHE A 73 -14.60 -12.76 6.80
C PHE A 73 -13.49 -12.43 5.80
N ARG A 74 -12.55 -13.36 5.58
CA ARG A 74 -11.49 -13.21 4.58
C ARG A 74 -11.99 -13.28 3.15
N LEU A 75 -12.95 -14.16 2.83
CA LEU A 75 -13.60 -14.14 1.52
C LEU A 75 -14.31 -12.79 1.29
N VAL A 76 -14.96 -12.24 2.30
CA VAL A 76 -15.55 -10.90 2.21
C VAL A 76 -14.46 -9.84 1.99
N LYS A 77 -13.37 -9.88 2.76
CA LYS A 77 -12.20 -9.01 2.58
C LYS A 77 -11.62 -9.12 1.18
N PHE A 78 -11.52 -10.33 0.62
CA PHE A 78 -11.09 -10.57 -0.76
C PHE A 78 -11.93 -9.80 -1.75
N TRP A 79 -13.24 -10.03 -1.73
CA TRP A 79 -14.15 -9.42 -2.68
C TRP A 79 -14.20 -7.90 -2.50
N ILE A 80 -14.11 -7.38 -1.27
CA ILE A 80 -13.96 -5.93 -1.02
C ILE A 80 -12.73 -5.39 -1.75
N VAL A 81 -11.56 -6.03 -1.63
CA VAL A 81 -10.33 -5.57 -2.30
C VAL A 81 -10.46 -5.64 -3.82
N ILE A 82 -11.00 -6.74 -4.35
CA ILE A 82 -11.20 -6.90 -5.80
C ILE A 82 -12.14 -5.83 -6.33
N ILE A 83 -13.33 -5.67 -5.73
CA ILE A 83 -14.34 -4.69 -6.15
C ILE A 83 -13.77 -3.27 -6.06
N ALA A 84 -13.13 -2.93 -4.94
CA ALA A 84 -12.50 -1.62 -4.76
C ALA A 84 -11.47 -1.30 -5.86
N SER A 85 -10.67 -2.30 -6.23
CA SER A 85 -9.66 -2.18 -7.29
C SER A 85 -10.28 -2.00 -8.66
N ARG A 86 -11.34 -2.76 -8.98
CA ARG A 86 -12.05 -2.65 -10.26
C ARG A 86 -12.73 -1.30 -10.43
N ILE A 87 -13.35 -0.78 -9.37
CA ILE A 87 -13.92 0.58 -9.37
C ILE A 87 -12.83 1.64 -9.61
N SER A 88 -11.64 1.42 -9.06
CA SER A 88 -10.55 2.39 -9.09
C SER A 88 -9.58 2.20 -10.28
N GLU A 89 -9.83 1.25 -11.17
CA GLU A 89 -8.92 0.81 -12.23
C GLU A 89 -8.47 1.98 -13.14
N LEU A 90 -9.42 2.79 -13.61
CA LEU A 90 -9.14 3.96 -14.44
C LEU A 90 -8.19 4.95 -13.74
N TRP A 91 -8.36 5.12 -12.43
CA TRP A 91 -7.49 5.99 -11.63
C TRP A 91 -6.11 5.38 -11.42
N ILE A 92 -5.99 4.05 -11.27
CA ILE A 92 -4.70 3.36 -11.19
C ILE A 92 -3.91 3.56 -12.49
N ILE A 93 -4.58 3.49 -13.66
CA ILE A 93 -3.92 3.73 -14.95
C ILE A 93 -3.49 5.19 -15.07
N LYS A 94 -4.36 6.15 -14.68
CA LYS A 94 -4.01 7.58 -14.64
C LYS A 94 -2.82 7.84 -13.71
N LEU A 95 -2.73 7.16 -12.57
CA LEU A 95 -1.59 7.27 -11.64
C LEU A 95 -0.29 6.85 -12.33
N ILE A 96 -0.30 5.67 -12.97
CA ILE A 96 0.86 5.11 -13.68
C ILE A 96 1.32 6.08 -14.78
N ASN A 97 0.39 6.54 -15.62
CA ASN A 97 0.70 7.45 -16.72
C ASN A 97 1.15 8.82 -16.21
N GLY A 98 0.55 9.33 -15.14
CA GLY A 98 0.95 10.59 -14.50
C GLY A 98 2.39 10.53 -13.96
N ILE A 99 2.79 9.40 -13.36
CA ILE A 99 4.17 9.19 -12.92
C ILE A 99 5.14 9.16 -14.11
N ILE A 100 4.76 8.50 -15.22
CA ILE A 100 5.59 8.43 -16.43
C ILE A 100 5.76 9.83 -17.04
N GLU A 101 4.68 10.60 -17.15
CA GLU A 101 4.71 11.98 -17.67
C GLU A 101 5.57 12.89 -16.79
N PHE A 102 5.43 12.78 -15.46
CA PHE A 102 6.29 13.49 -14.52
C PHE A 102 7.76 13.11 -14.72
N ASP A 103 8.05 11.82 -14.89
CA ASP A 103 9.40 11.32 -15.10
C ASP A 103 10.05 11.80 -16.39
N GLN A 104 9.26 12.04 -17.44
CA GLN A 104 9.71 12.63 -18.70
C GLN A 104 10.06 14.10 -18.52
N LYS A 105 9.17 14.88 -17.88
CA LYS A 105 9.42 16.31 -17.56
C LYS A 105 10.64 16.50 -16.67
N LEU A 106 10.79 15.64 -15.66
CA LEU A 106 11.94 15.65 -14.75
C LEU A 106 13.26 15.32 -15.48
N ALA A 107 13.23 14.45 -16.48
CA ALA A 107 14.44 14.06 -17.21
C ALA A 107 15.04 15.24 -17.97
N LEU A 108 14.21 16.06 -18.61
CA LEU A 108 14.63 17.28 -19.31
C LEU A 108 15.31 18.28 -18.37
N LEU A 109 14.78 18.43 -17.15
CA LEU A 109 15.33 19.33 -16.15
C LEU A 109 16.63 18.79 -15.52
N SER A 110 16.67 17.48 -15.21
CA SER A 110 17.83 16.84 -14.58
C SER A 110 19.07 16.87 -15.49
N THR A 111 18.90 16.72 -16.80
CA THR A 111 20.02 16.86 -17.75
C THR A 111 20.58 18.28 -17.79
N ALA A 112 19.74 19.29 -17.58
CA ALA A 112 20.18 20.69 -17.60
C ALA A 112 20.97 21.08 -16.33
N PHE A 113 20.62 20.52 -15.17
CA PHE A 113 21.17 20.94 -13.87
C PHE A 113 22.04 19.90 -13.16
N MET A 114 22.39 18.79 -13.82
CA MET A 114 23.21 17.68 -13.30
C MET A 114 22.79 17.13 -11.92
N VAL A 115 21.52 17.29 -11.53
CA VAL A 115 21.03 16.79 -10.25
C VAL A 115 20.83 15.28 -10.33
N ARG A 116 21.39 14.56 -9.34
CA ARG A 116 21.27 13.11 -9.24
C ARG A 116 19.81 12.70 -9.05
N ARG A 117 19.25 12.03 -10.06
CA ARG A 117 17.90 11.47 -9.98
C ARG A 117 17.85 10.36 -8.93
N ARG A 118 17.08 10.56 -7.87
CA ARG A 118 16.75 9.46 -6.96
C ARG A 118 15.64 8.64 -7.59
N SER A 119 15.91 7.37 -7.78
CA SER A 119 14.90 6.39 -8.16
C SER A 119 15.09 5.16 -7.30
N LEU A 120 14.00 4.48 -7.00
CA LEU A 120 14.10 3.20 -6.32
C LEU A 120 14.75 2.22 -7.31
N SER A 121 15.97 1.80 -7.00
CA SER A 121 16.73 0.89 -7.88
C SER A 121 15.94 -0.42 -8.07
N LYS A 122 15.89 -0.92 -9.31
CA LYS A 122 15.27 -2.21 -9.64
C LYS A 122 15.72 -3.34 -8.72
N LYS A 123 17.01 -3.39 -8.40
CA LYS A 123 17.60 -4.40 -7.50
C LYS A 123 16.98 -4.34 -6.10
N ARG A 124 16.89 -3.16 -5.47
CA ARG A 124 16.28 -2.99 -4.13
C ARG A 124 14.80 -3.41 -4.12
N TRP A 125 14.02 -3.02 -5.14
CA TRP A 125 12.61 -3.43 -5.22
C TRP A 125 12.45 -4.93 -5.34
N ILE A 126 13.25 -5.56 -6.21
CA ILE A 126 13.23 -7.01 -6.39
C ILE A 126 13.59 -7.71 -5.07
N ILE A 127 14.59 -7.21 -4.32
CA ILE A 127 14.95 -7.76 -3.01
C ILE A 127 13.77 -7.66 -2.03
N ILE A 128 13.08 -6.52 -1.96
CA ILE A 128 11.90 -6.35 -1.08
C ILE A 128 10.79 -7.34 -1.47
N ALA A 129 10.48 -7.43 -2.77
CA ALA A 129 9.43 -8.32 -3.26
C ALA A 129 9.76 -9.80 -3.01
N ILE A 130 11.01 -10.22 -3.27
CA ILE A 130 11.48 -11.58 -2.99
C ILE A 130 11.47 -11.86 -1.49
N SER A 131 11.92 -10.92 -0.65
CA SER A 131 11.93 -11.09 0.81
C SER A 131 10.52 -11.29 1.35
N LEU A 132 9.56 -10.49 0.90
CA LEU A 132 8.17 -10.66 1.29
C LEU A 132 7.63 -12.00 0.78
N PHE A 133 7.93 -12.39 -0.47
CA PHE A 133 7.45 -13.65 -1.04
C PHE A 133 8.02 -14.87 -0.30
N LEU A 134 9.31 -14.84 0.04
CA LEU A 134 9.94 -15.86 0.88
C LEU A 134 9.31 -15.93 2.26
N TYR A 135 8.95 -14.80 2.86
CA TYR A 135 8.19 -14.77 4.11
C TYR A 135 6.82 -15.45 3.95
N LEU A 136 6.08 -15.17 2.87
CA LEU A 136 4.78 -15.79 2.60
C LEU A 136 4.91 -17.31 2.52
N VAL A 137 5.85 -17.81 1.71
CA VAL A 137 6.11 -19.24 1.55
C VAL A 137 6.60 -19.87 2.86
N GLY A 138 7.51 -19.21 3.56
CA GLY A 138 8.05 -19.70 4.82
C GLY A 138 7.00 -19.78 5.92
N TYR A 139 6.09 -18.81 6.00
CA TYR A 139 4.95 -18.87 6.91
C TYR A 139 4.03 -20.04 6.54
N GLU A 140 3.66 -20.21 5.27
CA GLU A 140 2.78 -21.31 4.85
C GLU A 140 3.40 -22.68 5.20
N VAL A 141 4.69 -22.87 4.89
CA VAL A 141 5.42 -24.10 5.27
C VAL A 141 5.42 -24.30 6.79
N CYS A 142 5.64 -23.23 7.56
CA CYS A 142 5.58 -23.28 9.03
C CYS A 142 4.18 -23.65 9.53
N ALA A 143 3.13 -23.06 8.96
CA ALA A 143 1.74 -23.35 9.30
C ALA A 143 1.37 -24.79 8.97
N LEU A 144 1.76 -25.30 7.80
CA LEU A 144 1.54 -26.70 7.39
C LEU A 144 2.27 -27.70 8.31
N ASN A 145 3.48 -27.35 8.76
CA ASN A 145 4.26 -28.19 9.66
C ASN A 145 3.70 -28.21 11.09
N LEU A 146 3.21 -27.08 11.59
CA LEU A 146 2.67 -26.96 12.96
C LEU A 146 1.21 -27.41 13.07
N TRP A 147 0.43 -27.18 12.01
CA TRP A 147 -0.97 -27.57 11.89
C TRP A 147 -1.07 -28.63 10.79
N HIS A 148 -0.75 -29.88 11.15
CA HIS A 148 -0.77 -31.00 10.22
C HIS A 148 -2.13 -31.15 9.52
N LEU A 149 -2.15 -30.96 8.20
CA LEU A 149 -3.34 -31.23 7.40
C LEU A 149 -3.67 -32.72 7.39
N LYS A 150 -4.91 -33.03 7.76
CA LYS A 150 -5.42 -34.40 7.79
C LYS A 150 -5.52 -35.04 6.40
N THR A 151 -5.82 -34.26 5.35
CA THR A 151 -5.85 -34.71 3.96
C THR A 151 -5.38 -33.61 3.00
N LEU A 152 -4.58 -33.97 2.00
CA LEU A 152 -4.14 -33.08 0.92
C LEU A 152 -4.95 -33.36 -0.34
N ASP A 153 -6.16 -32.82 -0.41
CA ASP A 153 -7.00 -32.87 -1.62
C ASP A 153 -6.84 -31.61 -2.47
N ILE A 154 -7.20 -31.67 -3.76
CA ILE A 154 -7.21 -30.50 -4.69
C ILE A 154 -7.99 -29.30 -4.10
N THR A 155 -9.05 -29.58 -3.35
CA THR A 155 -9.90 -28.58 -2.68
C THR A 155 -9.23 -27.91 -1.48
N THR A 156 -8.05 -28.36 -1.06
CA THR A 156 -7.20 -27.73 -0.03
C THR A 156 -6.47 -26.52 -0.58
N ILE A 157 -6.16 -26.50 -1.88
CA ILE A 157 -5.41 -25.40 -2.52
C ILE A 157 -6.16 -24.07 -2.41
N PRO A 158 -7.47 -23.98 -2.72
CA PRO A 158 -8.24 -22.76 -2.48
C PRO A 158 -8.25 -22.37 -1.01
N VAL A 159 -8.40 -23.33 -0.09
CA VAL A 159 -8.41 -23.05 1.35
C VAL A 159 -7.09 -22.39 1.77
N LEU A 160 -5.94 -22.93 1.32
CA LEU A 160 -4.62 -22.34 1.60
C LEU A 160 -4.50 -20.92 1.03
N PHE A 161 -4.96 -20.71 -0.21
CA PHE A 161 -4.93 -19.41 -0.86
C PHE A 161 -5.67 -18.31 -0.07
N PHE A 162 -6.76 -18.67 0.62
CA PHE A 162 -7.54 -17.78 1.48
C PHE A 162 -7.20 -17.91 2.99
N SER A 163 -6.24 -18.77 3.34
CA SER A 163 -5.82 -19.02 4.72
C SER A 163 -4.80 -17.99 5.22
N MET A 164 -4.27 -18.21 6.43
CA MET A 164 -3.18 -17.37 6.95
C MET A 164 -1.88 -17.92 6.36
N PRO A 165 -1.01 -17.09 5.75
CA PRO A 165 -1.03 -15.64 5.65
C PRO A 165 -1.76 -15.17 4.40
N TYR A 166 -2.56 -14.12 4.55
CA TYR A 166 -3.49 -13.73 3.52
C TYR A 166 -2.80 -13.10 2.30
N ILE A 167 -2.84 -13.80 1.16
CA ILE A 167 -2.13 -13.40 -0.07
C ILE A 167 -2.63 -12.04 -0.58
N THR A 168 -3.90 -11.71 -0.40
CA THR A 168 -4.42 -10.41 -0.84
C THR A 168 -3.85 -9.26 -0.03
N ASP A 169 -3.62 -9.42 1.29
CA ASP A 169 -2.95 -8.39 2.09
C ASP A 169 -1.53 -8.16 1.57
N PHE A 170 -0.83 -9.24 1.21
CA PHE A 170 0.49 -9.15 0.61
C PHE A 170 0.48 -8.37 -0.71
N VAL A 171 -0.47 -8.67 -1.60
CA VAL A 171 -0.61 -7.97 -2.89
C VAL A 171 -0.92 -6.48 -2.66
N VAL A 172 -1.83 -6.17 -1.74
CA VAL A 172 -2.15 -4.79 -1.34
C VAL A 172 -0.90 -4.08 -0.82
N ILE A 173 -0.17 -4.68 0.13
CA ILE A 173 1.04 -4.07 0.70
C ILE A 173 2.11 -3.83 -0.35
N ILE A 174 2.39 -4.81 -1.20
CA ILE A 174 3.43 -4.65 -2.24
C ILE A 174 3.05 -3.55 -3.22
N THR A 175 1.81 -3.54 -3.69
CA THR A 175 1.36 -2.56 -4.69
C THR A 175 1.33 -1.15 -4.11
N VAL A 176 0.69 -0.96 -2.95
CA VAL A 176 0.64 0.33 -2.25
C VAL A 176 2.04 0.82 -1.90
N SER A 177 2.86 -0.01 -1.28
CA SER A 177 4.23 0.37 -0.89
C SER A 177 5.07 0.74 -2.11
N PHE A 178 4.88 0.04 -3.24
CA PHE A 178 5.54 0.38 -4.50
C PHE A 178 5.25 1.80 -4.93
N TYR A 179 3.98 2.18 -4.99
CA TYR A 179 3.59 3.53 -5.43
C TYR A 179 3.95 4.60 -4.41
N LEU A 180 3.73 4.37 -3.11
CA LEU A 180 4.09 5.33 -2.05
C LEU A 180 5.59 5.64 -2.05
N ASN A 181 6.45 4.63 -2.05
CA ASN A 181 7.89 4.84 -2.10
C ASN A 181 8.31 5.56 -3.40
N ASN A 182 7.69 5.24 -4.54
CA ASN A 182 7.95 5.94 -5.79
C ASN A 182 7.60 7.43 -5.73
N LEU A 183 6.48 7.80 -5.09
CA LEU A 183 6.11 9.20 -4.87
C LEU A 183 7.10 9.88 -3.92
N ASN A 184 7.49 9.20 -2.83
CA ASN A 184 8.48 9.70 -1.87
C ASN A 184 9.80 10.09 -2.54
N TYR A 185 10.39 9.21 -3.36
CA TYR A 185 11.64 9.53 -4.07
C TYR A 185 11.54 10.74 -5.01
N ARG A 186 10.35 10.99 -5.56
CA ARG A 186 10.13 12.14 -6.45
C ARG A 186 10.05 13.45 -5.67
N PHE A 187 9.36 13.45 -4.52
CA PHE A 187 9.41 14.60 -3.60
C PHE A 187 10.83 14.85 -3.08
N GLN A 188 11.58 13.80 -2.74
CA GLN A 188 12.99 13.91 -2.38
C GLN A 188 13.84 14.51 -3.50
N THR A 189 13.59 14.12 -4.75
CA THR A 189 14.33 14.67 -5.90
C THR A 189 14.03 16.16 -6.08
N LEU A 190 12.78 16.61 -5.90
CA LEU A 190 12.43 18.04 -5.93
C LEU A 190 13.11 18.81 -4.79
N ASN A 191 13.19 18.21 -3.61
CA ASN A 191 13.95 18.79 -2.51
C ASN A 191 15.44 18.91 -2.80
N ASP A 192 16.04 17.94 -3.48
CA ASP A 192 17.43 17.99 -3.88
C ASP A 192 17.67 19.09 -4.92
N PHE A 193 16.75 19.28 -5.89
CA PHE A 193 16.79 20.44 -6.79
C PHE A 193 16.76 21.77 -6.04
N TRP A 194 15.92 21.87 -5.01
CA TRP A 194 15.86 23.09 -4.19
C TRP A 194 17.18 23.35 -3.45
N LYS A 195 17.82 22.30 -2.93
CA LYS A 195 19.11 22.43 -2.24
C LYS A 195 20.26 22.89 -3.13
N CYS A 196 20.15 22.72 -4.45
CA CYS A 196 21.15 23.22 -5.40
C CYS A 196 21.05 24.74 -5.61
N LEU A 197 19.93 25.38 -5.25
CA LEU A 197 19.77 26.82 -5.42
C LEU A 197 20.67 27.59 -4.44
N PRO A 198 21.19 28.76 -4.85
CA PRO A 198 22.04 29.58 -3.99
C PRO A 198 21.26 30.11 -2.79
N SER A 199 21.95 30.28 -1.66
CA SER A 199 21.36 30.75 -0.41
C SER A 199 20.69 32.12 -0.61
N GLY A 200 19.41 32.21 -0.25
CA GLY A 200 18.64 33.44 -0.43
C GLY A 200 18.20 33.74 -1.86
N LEU A 201 18.43 32.83 -2.83
CA LEU A 201 18.08 32.98 -4.25
C LEU A 201 18.71 34.23 -4.89
N ILE A 202 19.91 34.58 -4.43
CA ILE A 202 20.73 35.70 -4.90
C ILE A 202 21.82 35.12 -5.81
N PRO A 203 22.19 35.80 -6.91
CA PRO A 203 23.10 35.23 -7.90
C PRO A 203 24.52 35.25 -7.32
N THR A 204 25.24 34.12 -7.40
CA THR A 204 26.66 34.04 -7.05
C THR A 204 27.50 34.22 -8.31
N ARG A 205 28.54 35.06 -8.23
CA ARG A 205 29.41 35.34 -9.39
C ARG A 205 30.05 34.04 -9.88
N GLY A 206 29.75 33.65 -11.12
CA GLY A 206 30.36 32.50 -11.80
C GLY A 206 29.58 31.18 -11.70
N GLU A 207 28.52 31.09 -10.89
CA GLU A 207 27.76 29.85 -10.72
C GLU A 207 26.29 29.96 -11.12
N TRP A 208 25.61 31.05 -10.75
CA TRP A 208 24.17 31.21 -10.99
C TRP A 208 23.83 32.61 -11.52
N THR A 209 23.16 32.66 -12.67
CA THR A 209 22.54 33.88 -13.16
C THR A 209 21.11 34.03 -12.59
N GLN A 210 20.63 35.26 -12.47
CA GLN A 210 19.23 35.51 -12.07
C GLN A 210 18.18 34.77 -12.92
N PRO A 211 18.24 34.78 -14.27
CA PRO A 211 17.25 34.05 -15.07
C PRO A 211 17.29 32.54 -14.81
N GLU A 212 18.46 31.93 -14.59
CA GLU A 212 18.56 30.50 -14.25
C GLU A 212 17.89 30.19 -12.90
N ILE A 213 18.10 31.04 -11.89
CA ILE A 213 17.43 30.90 -10.59
C ILE A 213 15.92 30.98 -10.76
N VAL A 214 15.42 31.97 -11.49
CA VAL A 214 13.97 32.15 -11.72
C VAL A 214 13.39 30.95 -12.47
N MET A 215 14.03 30.51 -13.56
CA MET A 215 13.59 29.34 -14.34
C MET A 215 13.57 28.05 -13.52
N LEU A 216 14.59 27.83 -12.67
CA LEU A 216 14.66 26.63 -11.84
C LEU A 216 13.60 26.66 -10.74
N VAL A 217 13.39 27.81 -10.08
CA VAL A 217 12.32 27.96 -9.07
C VAL A 217 10.94 27.72 -9.71
N GLU A 218 10.69 28.27 -10.90
CA GLU A 218 9.45 28.02 -11.63
C GLU A 218 9.29 26.55 -12.01
N SER A 219 10.36 25.91 -12.48
CA SER A 219 10.35 24.49 -12.84
C SER A 219 10.05 23.59 -11.63
N ILE A 220 10.67 23.87 -10.48
CA ILE A 220 10.40 23.15 -9.21
C ILE A 220 8.93 23.35 -8.80
N ARG A 221 8.41 24.59 -8.90
CA ARG A 221 7.01 24.91 -8.60
C ARG A 221 6.04 24.10 -9.47
N LEU A 222 6.24 24.08 -10.79
CA LEU A 222 5.40 23.33 -11.73
C LEU A 222 5.46 21.81 -11.49
N LEU A 223 6.66 21.27 -11.24
CA LEU A 223 6.83 19.86 -10.91
C LEU A 223 6.17 19.51 -9.56
N HIS A 224 6.29 20.37 -8.56
CA HIS A 224 5.62 20.17 -7.27
C HIS A 224 4.09 20.14 -7.43
N ALA A 225 3.52 21.04 -8.23
CA ALA A 225 2.10 21.05 -8.53
C ALA A 225 1.66 19.75 -9.23
N LYS A 226 2.42 19.29 -10.23
CA LYS A 226 2.13 18.02 -10.92
C LYS A 226 2.25 16.82 -9.98
N LEU A 227 3.24 16.80 -9.10
CA LEU A 227 3.40 15.70 -8.15
C LEU A 227 2.29 15.70 -7.08
N SER A 228 1.82 16.87 -6.68
CA SER A 228 0.65 17.02 -5.79
C SER A 228 -0.63 16.54 -6.47
N GLU A 229 -0.80 16.81 -7.77
CA GLU A 229 -1.91 16.25 -8.56
C GLU A 229 -1.84 14.73 -8.63
N ILE A 230 -0.64 14.15 -8.86
CA ILE A 230 -0.44 12.69 -8.84
C ILE A 230 -0.80 12.10 -7.47
N LEU A 231 -0.53 12.81 -6.37
CA LEU A 231 -0.94 12.41 -5.03
C LEU A 231 -2.47 12.37 -4.86
N LYS A 232 -3.21 13.32 -5.46
CA LYS A 232 -4.68 13.26 -5.51
C LYS A 232 -5.17 12.04 -6.28
N ILE A 233 -4.54 11.77 -7.42
CA ILE A 233 -4.86 10.58 -8.23
C ILE A 233 -4.54 9.31 -7.43
N PHE A 234 -3.50 9.31 -6.60
CA PHE A 234 -3.22 8.20 -5.68
C PHE A 234 -4.37 7.97 -4.69
N ASN A 235 -4.90 9.03 -4.07
CA ASN A 235 -6.06 8.92 -3.18
C ASN A 235 -7.30 8.35 -3.88
N LEU A 236 -7.55 8.76 -5.13
CA LEU A 236 -8.68 8.23 -5.91
C LEU A 236 -8.47 6.78 -6.38
N SER A 237 -7.22 6.35 -6.56
CA SER A 237 -6.88 5.02 -7.07
C SER A 237 -6.76 3.96 -5.97
N TYR A 238 -6.06 4.28 -4.88
CA TYR A 238 -5.81 3.35 -3.79
C TYR A 238 -6.61 3.67 -2.53
N GLY A 239 -7.27 4.82 -2.41
CA GLY A 239 -7.96 5.21 -1.18
C GLY A 239 -9.05 4.23 -0.75
N LEU A 240 -9.87 3.74 -1.69
CA LEU A 240 -10.93 2.76 -1.39
C LEU A 240 -10.35 1.40 -1.00
N LEU A 241 -9.28 0.98 -1.68
CA LEU A 241 -8.54 -0.25 -1.38
C LEU A 241 -7.88 -0.17 0.01
N LEU A 242 -7.30 0.98 0.35
CA LEU A 242 -6.72 1.26 1.66
C LEU A 242 -7.79 1.27 2.75
N LEU A 243 -8.96 1.86 2.51
CA LEU A 243 -10.07 1.83 3.44
C LEU A 243 -10.48 0.38 3.78
N GLY A 244 -10.72 -0.43 2.75
CA GLY A 244 -11.03 -1.85 2.92
C GLY A 244 -9.93 -2.59 3.66
N PHE A 245 -8.67 -2.36 3.30
CA PHE A 245 -7.51 -2.97 3.94
C PHE A 245 -7.40 -2.62 5.42
N PHE A 246 -7.44 -1.34 5.79
CA PHE A 246 -7.31 -0.89 7.19
C PHE A 246 -8.47 -1.36 8.05
N VAL A 247 -9.72 -1.22 7.59
CA VAL A 247 -10.90 -1.65 8.34
C VAL A 247 -10.91 -3.16 8.53
N CYS A 248 -10.69 -3.93 7.46
CA CYS A 248 -10.73 -5.38 7.58
C CYS A 248 -9.55 -5.93 8.41
N SER A 249 -8.36 -5.37 8.24
CA SER A 249 -7.19 -5.78 9.03
C SER A 249 -7.33 -5.42 10.50
N PHE A 250 -8.01 -4.31 10.82
CA PHE A 250 -8.33 -3.96 12.20
C PHE A 250 -9.33 -4.93 12.84
N ILE A 251 -10.37 -5.35 12.11
CA ILE A 251 -11.31 -6.37 12.57
C ILE A 251 -10.60 -7.72 12.78
N ASP A 252 -9.77 -8.16 11.82
CA ASP A 252 -8.92 -9.35 11.96
C ASP A 252 -8.05 -9.24 13.22
N PHE A 253 -7.41 -8.09 13.42
CA PHE A 253 -6.52 -7.84 14.54
C PHE A 253 -7.24 -7.95 15.90
N ILE A 254 -8.38 -7.28 16.07
CA ILE A 254 -9.20 -7.41 17.30
C ILE A 254 -9.59 -8.88 17.52
N TYR A 255 -10.09 -9.53 16.47
CA TYR A 255 -10.61 -10.89 16.55
C TYR A 255 -9.55 -11.89 17.01
N ILE A 256 -8.37 -11.85 16.38
CA ILE A 256 -7.28 -12.76 16.70
C ILE A 256 -6.75 -12.48 18.10
N PHE A 257 -6.63 -11.21 18.45
CA PHE A 257 -6.16 -10.82 19.79
C PHE A 257 -7.14 -11.27 20.89
N TYR A 258 -8.44 -11.17 20.63
CA TYR A 258 -9.46 -11.74 21.51
C TYR A 258 -9.34 -13.27 21.65
N LEU A 259 -9.14 -13.99 20.54
CA LEU A 259 -8.94 -15.45 20.58
C LEU A 259 -7.70 -15.85 21.37
N MET A 260 -6.60 -15.10 21.24
CA MET A 260 -5.38 -15.34 22.04
C MET A 260 -5.67 -15.23 23.54
N ILE A 261 -6.35 -14.15 23.97
CA ILE A 261 -6.76 -13.94 25.37
C ILE A 261 -7.71 -15.06 25.84
N TYR A 262 -8.71 -15.41 25.02
CA TYR A 262 -9.69 -16.44 25.36
C TYR A 262 -9.03 -17.80 25.59
N HIS A 263 -8.10 -18.19 24.72
CA HIS A 263 -7.39 -19.47 24.84
C HIS A 263 -6.48 -19.54 26.07
N GLU A 264 -5.81 -18.44 26.41
CA GLU A 264 -5.01 -18.33 27.62
C GLU A 264 -5.86 -18.49 28.87
N LEU A 265 -7.05 -17.86 28.91
CA LEU A 265 -8.00 -17.99 30.02
C LEU A 265 -8.64 -19.37 30.12
N ALA A 266 -8.91 -20.04 28.99
CA ALA A 266 -9.62 -21.32 28.94
C ALA A 266 -8.73 -22.55 29.21
N SER A 267 -7.40 -22.44 29.05
CA SER A 267 -6.46 -23.56 29.21
C SER A 267 -5.38 -23.29 30.28
N PRO A 268 -5.76 -23.13 31.56
CA PRO A 268 -4.84 -22.78 32.65
C PRO A 268 -3.86 -23.91 33.03
N LYS A 269 -4.01 -25.12 32.48
CA LYS A 269 -3.21 -26.32 32.83
C LYS A 269 -1.99 -26.55 31.92
N VAL A 270 -1.83 -25.78 30.84
CA VAL A 270 -0.72 -25.92 29.88
C VAL A 270 0.33 -24.86 30.18
N SER A 271 1.61 -25.22 30.15
CA SER A 271 2.70 -24.25 30.37
C SER A 271 2.63 -23.12 29.33
N PHE A 272 2.91 -21.88 29.74
CA PHE A 272 2.86 -20.69 28.88
C PHE A 272 3.63 -20.88 27.55
N THR A 273 4.81 -21.51 27.63
CA THR A 273 5.66 -21.80 26.47
C THR A 273 5.01 -22.77 25.48
N GLN A 274 4.30 -23.80 25.95
CA GLN A 274 3.58 -24.74 25.09
C GLN A 274 2.39 -24.07 24.41
N ASN A 275 1.69 -23.16 25.09
CA ASN A 275 0.62 -22.37 24.48
C ASN A 275 1.16 -21.47 23.36
N ILE A 276 2.29 -20.78 23.58
CA ILE A 276 2.92 -19.94 22.54
C ILE A 276 3.29 -20.78 21.31
N ILE A 277 3.92 -21.95 21.49
CA ILE A 277 4.32 -22.81 20.37
C ILE A 277 3.09 -23.29 19.58
N LYS A 278 2.03 -23.71 20.29
CA LYS A 278 0.79 -24.21 19.68
C LYS A 278 0.05 -23.16 18.84
N TYR A 279 0.11 -21.90 19.27
CA TYR A 279 -0.55 -20.77 18.62
C TYR A 279 0.44 -19.84 17.88
N LEU A 280 1.67 -20.30 17.64
CA LEU A 280 2.73 -19.52 16.99
C LEU A 280 2.29 -18.92 15.64
N PRO A 281 1.57 -19.63 14.74
CA PRO A 281 1.12 -19.02 13.49
C PRO A 281 0.17 -17.84 13.70
N LEU A 282 -0.73 -17.90 14.70
CA LEU A 282 -1.63 -16.78 15.02
C LEU A 282 -0.87 -15.56 15.52
N HIS A 283 0.17 -15.76 16.34
CA HIS A 283 1.06 -14.68 16.78
C HIS A 283 1.83 -14.07 15.61
N MET A 284 2.42 -14.90 14.74
CA MET A 284 3.11 -14.46 13.52
C MET A 284 2.18 -13.65 12.62
N PHE A 285 0.94 -14.10 12.41
CA PHE A 285 -0.04 -13.40 11.59
C PHE A 285 -0.49 -12.07 12.21
N THR A 286 -0.65 -12.03 13.54
CA THR A 286 -0.94 -10.79 14.27
C THR A 286 0.18 -9.77 14.07
N PHE A 287 1.43 -10.22 14.24
CA PHE A 287 2.61 -9.39 14.01
C PHE A 287 2.67 -8.89 12.56
N GLN A 288 2.35 -9.76 11.59
CA GLN A 288 2.27 -9.39 10.18
C GLN A 288 1.29 -8.25 9.94
N ILE A 289 0.06 -8.33 10.48
CA ILE A 289 -0.95 -7.27 10.33
C ILE A 289 -0.42 -5.94 10.87
N ILE A 290 0.20 -5.95 12.05
CA ILE A 290 0.79 -4.76 12.67
C ILE A 290 1.87 -4.17 11.76
N VAL A 291 2.83 -4.99 11.31
CA VAL A 291 3.93 -4.55 10.43
C VAL A 291 3.39 -3.98 9.13
N PHE A 292 2.38 -4.62 8.54
CA PHE A 292 1.76 -4.20 7.29
C PHE A 292 1.06 -2.84 7.44
N MET A 293 0.20 -2.67 8.45
CA MET A 293 -0.47 -1.41 8.75
C MET A 293 0.54 -0.29 9.03
N MET A 294 1.53 -0.56 9.89
CA MET A 294 2.56 0.42 10.26
C MET A 294 3.42 0.83 9.07
N SER A 295 3.78 -0.10 8.19
CA SER A 295 4.61 0.21 7.01
C SER A 295 3.94 1.22 6.06
N ILE A 296 2.62 1.09 5.85
CA ILE A 296 1.85 2.08 5.07
C ILE A 296 1.83 3.43 5.81
N ILE A 297 1.48 3.43 7.10
CA ILE A 297 1.36 4.68 7.89
C ILE A 297 2.69 5.46 7.88
N VAL A 298 3.81 4.76 8.08
CA VAL A 298 5.14 5.35 8.06
C VAL A 298 5.51 5.86 6.67
N ALA A 299 5.26 5.08 5.61
CA ALA A 299 5.54 5.49 4.24
C ALA A 299 4.77 6.77 3.85
N VAL A 300 3.49 6.86 4.20
CA VAL A 300 2.68 8.06 3.98
C VAL A 300 3.21 9.26 4.78
N SER A 301 3.57 9.03 6.04
CA SER A 301 4.09 10.08 6.91
C SER A 301 5.40 10.67 6.38
N TRP A 302 6.29 9.84 5.83
CA TRP A 302 7.50 10.31 5.13
C TRP A 302 7.20 11.14 3.88
N ILE A 303 6.21 10.75 3.07
CA ILE A 303 5.81 11.56 1.91
C ILE A 303 5.35 12.94 2.36
N LYS A 304 4.55 13.01 3.43
CA LYS A 304 4.09 14.27 4.00
C LYS A 304 5.26 15.12 4.48
N GLU A 305 6.22 14.54 5.18
CA GLU A 305 7.43 15.25 5.61
C GLU A 305 8.25 15.79 4.43
N GLU A 306 8.48 14.97 3.40
CA GLU A 306 9.24 15.36 2.22
C GLU A 306 8.50 16.43 1.39
N LYS A 307 7.18 16.35 1.24
CA LYS A 307 6.36 17.41 0.65
C LYS A 307 6.51 18.72 1.43
N ASN A 308 6.40 18.66 2.76
CA ASN A 308 6.44 19.83 3.63
C ASN A 308 7.83 20.47 3.74
N ARG A 309 8.89 19.73 3.40
CA ARG A 309 10.26 20.25 3.44
C ARG A 309 10.51 21.38 2.43
N ILE A 310 9.83 21.39 1.28
CA ILE A 310 9.92 22.53 0.35
C ILE A 310 9.32 23.80 0.97
N ILE A 311 8.25 23.64 1.75
CA ILE A 311 7.59 24.74 2.47
C ILE A 311 8.54 25.36 3.47
N SER A 312 9.29 24.53 4.22
CA SER A 312 10.26 25.04 5.19
C SER A 312 11.35 25.83 4.50
N TYR A 313 11.85 25.37 3.34
CA TYR A 313 12.82 26.16 2.58
C TYR A 313 12.26 27.48 2.06
N LEU A 314 11.03 27.49 1.52
CA LEU A 314 10.38 28.70 1.04
C LEU A 314 10.17 29.74 2.16
N ARG A 315 9.82 29.29 3.37
CA ARG A 315 9.66 30.15 4.55
C ARG A 315 10.99 30.75 5.02
N LEU A 316 12.12 30.07 4.78
CA LEU A 316 13.46 30.57 5.12
C LEU A 316 13.94 31.66 4.14
N CYS A 317 13.37 31.75 2.94
CA CYS A 317 13.69 32.83 2.00
C CYS A 317 13.18 34.18 2.52
N ARG A 318 14.07 35.16 2.70
CA ARG A 318 13.68 36.54 3.01
C ARG A 318 13.06 37.21 1.79
N ILE A 319 11.76 37.01 1.59
CA ILE A 319 10.99 37.48 0.41
C ILE A 319 11.16 38.99 0.15
N SER A 320 11.38 39.79 1.19
CA SER A 320 11.61 41.24 1.07
C SER A 320 12.90 41.61 0.35
N LYS A 321 13.92 40.74 0.35
CA LYS A 321 15.23 40.98 -0.26
C LYS A 321 15.40 40.32 -1.63
N LEU A 322 14.36 39.65 -2.14
CA LEU A 322 14.40 38.97 -3.42
C LEU A 322 14.20 39.95 -4.59
N PRO A 323 14.86 39.71 -5.74
CA PRO A 323 14.53 40.36 -7.01
C PRO A 323 13.04 40.20 -7.36
N VAL A 324 12.48 41.14 -8.11
CA VAL A 324 11.03 41.21 -8.39
C VAL A 324 10.49 39.90 -9.00
N ASP A 325 11.19 39.35 -9.98
CA ASP A 325 10.75 38.14 -10.69
C ASP A 325 10.80 36.90 -9.80
N THR A 326 11.90 36.72 -9.06
CA THR A 326 12.06 35.64 -8.08
C THR A 326 11.03 35.75 -6.95
N LYS A 327 10.77 36.97 -6.49
CA LYS A 327 9.76 37.27 -5.47
C LYS A 327 8.35 36.88 -5.94
N LEU A 328 8.01 37.13 -7.20
CA LEU A 328 6.74 36.75 -7.78
C LEU A 328 6.58 35.22 -7.81
N GLN A 329 7.61 34.50 -8.30
CA GLN A 329 7.59 33.04 -8.38
C GLN A 329 7.47 32.39 -6.99
N VAL A 330 8.21 32.87 -5.99
CA VAL A 330 8.14 32.38 -4.61
C VAL A 330 6.76 32.63 -4.00
N LYS A 331 6.14 33.79 -4.25
CA LYS A 331 4.77 34.08 -3.78
C LYS A 331 3.73 33.15 -4.42
N MET A 332 3.83 32.95 -5.74
CA MET A 332 2.94 32.01 -6.45
C MET A 332 3.10 30.59 -5.90
N PHE A 333 4.34 30.17 -5.63
CA PHE A 333 4.61 28.85 -5.08
C PHE A 333 4.02 28.69 -3.68
N LEU A 334 4.20 29.67 -2.79
CA LEU A 334 3.63 29.65 -1.44
C LEU A 334 2.10 29.53 -1.47
N ASN A 335 1.43 30.27 -2.37
CA ASN A 335 -0.02 30.20 -2.54
C ASN A 335 -0.47 28.81 -3.01
N GLN A 336 0.21 28.25 -4.01
CA GLN A 336 -0.09 26.90 -4.51
C GLN A 336 0.08 25.83 -3.44
N ILE A 337 1.14 25.93 -2.63
CA ILE A 337 1.40 25.01 -1.53
C ILE A 337 0.27 25.09 -0.50
N THR A 338 -0.14 26.29 -0.11
CA THR A 338 -1.21 26.51 0.87
C THR A 338 -2.53 25.87 0.40
N ILE A 339 -2.84 25.96 -0.89
CA ILE A 339 -4.00 25.29 -1.49
C ILE A 339 -3.80 23.76 -1.48
N SER A 340 -2.57 23.29 -1.68
CA SER A 340 -2.24 21.86 -1.71
C SER A 340 -2.06 21.21 -0.32
N ASP A 341 -1.98 21.97 0.77
CA ASP A 341 -1.84 21.43 2.13
C ASP A 341 -3.06 20.61 2.55
N PHE A 342 -4.21 20.82 1.91
CA PHE A 342 -5.42 19.99 2.06
C PHE A 342 -5.31 18.61 1.39
N ASP A 343 -4.26 18.36 0.60
CA ASP A 343 -4.07 17.13 -0.15
C ASP A 343 -3.25 16.10 0.66
N GLU A 344 -3.76 15.73 1.83
CA GLU A 344 -3.22 14.62 2.61
C GLU A 344 -3.62 13.27 1.98
N ILE A 345 -2.82 12.23 2.22
CA ILE A 345 -3.20 10.88 1.78
C ILE A 345 -4.29 10.35 2.72
N THR A 346 -5.44 10.02 2.16
CA THR A 346 -6.62 9.57 2.91
C THR A 346 -7.11 8.21 2.45
N ALA A 347 -7.73 7.47 3.37
CA ALA A 347 -8.47 6.27 3.04
C ALA A 347 -9.86 6.67 2.50
N PHE A 348 -9.93 7.01 1.21
CA PHE A 348 -11.18 7.41 0.52
C PHE A 348 -11.91 8.57 1.20
N GLY A 349 -11.18 9.52 1.80
CA GLY A 349 -11.75 10.67 2.52
C GLY A 349 -12.27 10.38 3.93
N PHE A 350 -12.28 9.13 4.40
CA PHE A 350 -12.78 8.79 5.75
C PHE A 350 -11.82 9.19 6.86
N PHE A 351 -10.53 8.88 6.69
CA PHE A 351 -9.50 9.25 7.66
C PHE A 351 -8.16 9.49 6.97
N ASN A 352 -7.34 10.33 7.59
CA ASN A 352 -5.98 10.62 7.12
C ASN A 352 -5.03 9.52 7.58
N ILE A 353 -4.22 9.01 6.66
CA ILE A 353 -3.24 7.98 6.97
C ILE A 353 -1.99 8.70 7.46
N ASN A 354 -1.86 8.89 8.77
CA ASN A 354 -0.70 9.55 9.38
C ASN A 354 -0.37 8.89 10.72
N LEU A 355 0.72 9.31 11.39
CA LEU A 355 1.12 8.73 12.67
C LEU A 355 0.05 8.84 13.77
N ASN A 356 -0.87 9.82 13.70
CA ASN A 356 -1.97 9.92 14.67
C ASN A 356 -2.97 8.77 14.55
N LEU A 357 -3.08 8.15 13.36
CA LEU A 357 -3.90 6.97 13.14
C LEU A 357 -3.45 5.79 14.03
N VAL A 358 -2.16 5.69 14.34
CA VAL A 358 -1.63 4.64 15.23
C VAL A 358 -2.24 4.74 16.63
N ILE A 359 -2.29 5.97 17.17
CA ILE A 359 -2.89 6.22 18.49
C ILE A 359 -4.38 5.91 18.47
N ALA A 360 -5.08 6.30 17.40
CA ALA A 360 -6.50 5.96 17.23
C ALA A 360 -6.73 4.43 17.19
N ILE A 361 -5.90 3.69 16.45
CA ILE A 361 -5.96 2.22 16.39
C ILE A 361 -5.73 1.60 17.78
N LEU A 362 -4.75 2.10 18.55
CA LEU A 362 -4.47 1.59 19.89
C LEU A 362 -5.65 1.82 20.86
N ILE A 363 -6.24 3.03 20.85
CA ILE A 363 -7.41 3.35 21.68
C ILE A 363 -8.60 2.46 21.29
N LEU A 364 -8.86 2.32 19.99
CA LEU A 364 -9.94 1.46 19.49
C LEU A 364 -9.70 -0.01 19.81
N LEU A 365 -8.44 -0.48 19.77
CA LEU A 365 -8.08 -1.84 20.14
C LEU A 365 -8.38 -2.13 21.62
N ILE A 366 -7.92 -1.26 22.53
CA ILE A 366 -8.16 -1.42 23.98
C ILE A 366 -9.66 -1.43 24.26
N THR A 367 -10.39 -0.48 23.66
CA THR A 367 -11.84 -0.36 23.84
C THR A 367 -12.60 -1.56 23.27
N GLY A 368 -12.23 -2.01 22.07
CA GLY A 368 -12.82 -3.19 21.42
C GLY A 368 -12.55 -4.48 22.18
N LEU A 369 -11.33 -4.69 22.67
CA LEU A 369 -10.98 -5.85 23.49
C LEU A 369 -11.71 -5.85 24.82
N ALA A 370 -11.77 -4.71 25.53
CA ALA A 370 -12.52 -4.60 26.77
C ALA A 370 -14.00 -4.96 26.57
N SER A 371 -14.59 -4.49 25.47
CA SER A 371 -15.99 -4.78 25.11
C SER A 371 -16.20 -6.27 24.80
N LEU A 372 -15.31 -6.89 24.02
CA LEU A 372 -15.38 -8.33 23.72
C LEU A 372 -15.21 -9.21 24.97
N ILE A 373 -14.33 -8.82 25.89
CA ILE A 373 -14.15 -9.52 27.17
C ILE A 373 -15.42 -9.43 28.02
N GLN A 374 -16.06 -8.26 28.09
CA GLN A 374 -17.34 -8.10 28.78
C GLN A 374 -18.45 -8.94 28.13
N MET A 375 -18.44 -9.06 26.80
CA MET A 375 -19.39 -9.84 26.02
C MET A 375 -19.02 -11.33 25.87
N ARG A 376 -18.03 -11.86 26.63
CA ARG A 376 -17.53 -13.24 26.44
C ARG A 376 -18.60 -14.34 26.47
N ASN A 377 -19.67 -14.12 27.25
CA ASN A 377 -20.77 -15.06 27.42
C ASN A 377 -21.95 -14.80 26.45
N HIS A 378 -21.83 -13.80 25.58
CA HIS A 378 -22.87 -13.50 24.60
C HIS A 378 -22.93 -14.62 23.54
N PRO A 379 -24.12 -15.09 23.13
CA PRO A 379 -24.29 -16.24 22.23
C PRO A 379 -23.54 -16.09 20.91
N ILE A 380 -23.45 -14.87 20.36
CA ILE A 380 -22.69 -14.59 19.14
C ILE A 380 -21.19 -14.86 19.33
N ILE A 381 -20.62 -14.39 20.44
CA ILE A 381 -19.19 -14.54 20.75
C ILE A 381 -18.84 -16.00 21.03
N LEU A 382 -19.70 -16.70 21.79
CA LEU A 382 -19.56 -18.14 22.03
C LEU A 382 -19.60 -18.94 20.72
N THR A 383 -20.55 -18.65 19.84
CA THR A 383 -20.66 -19.32 18.54
C THR A 383 -19.41 -19.08 17.69
N MET A 384 -18.93 -17.84 17.66
CA MET A 384 -17.73 -17.43 16.95
C MET A 384 -16.47 -18.18 17.42
N VAL A 385 -16.28 -18.27 18.74
CA VAL A 385 -15.18 -19.01 19.37
C VAL A 385 -15.28 -20.52 19.11
N ASN A 386 -16.47 -21.10 19.29
CA ASN A 386 -16.71 -22.53 19.07
C ASN A 386 -16.45 -22.94 17.62
N ASN A 387 -16.84 -22.11 16.66
CA ASN A 387 -16.54 -22.32 15.24
C ASN A 387 -15.03 -22.26 14.96
N THR A 388 -14.29 -21.38 15.64
CA THR A 388 -12.83 -21.34 15.47
C THR A 388 -12.13 -22.54 16.11
N LEU A 389 -12.63 -22.99 17.25
CA LEU A 389 -12.16 -24.21 17.91
C LEU A 389 -12.41 -25.46 17.05
N SER A 390 -13.57 -25.56 16.40
CA SER A 390 -13.85 -26.67 15.48
C SER A 390 -12.95 -26.63 14.25
N PHE A 391 -12.61 -25.45 13.73
CA PHE A 391 -11.60 -25.29 12.68
C PHE A 391 -10.28 -25.93 13.13
N TYR A 392 -9.79 -25.52 14.29
CA TYR A 392 -8.52 -26.00 14.81
C TYR A 392 -8.50 -27.53 15.01
N LYS A 393 -9.62 -28.15 15.39
CA LYS A 393 -9.73 -29.62 15.51
C LYS A 393 -9.63 -30.37 14.17
N ILE A 394 -10.00 -29.75 13.04
CA ILE A 394 -9.76 -30.34 11.71
C ILE A 394 -8.26 -30.31 11.37
N TRP A 395 -7.54 -29.30 11.86
CA TRP A 395 -6.12 -29.07 11.62
C TRP A 395 -5.19 -29.71 12.67
N VAL A 396 -5.73 -30.14 13.82
CA VAL A 396 -4.97 -30.79 14.89
C VAL A 396 -5.79 -31.98 15.41
N LEU A 397 -5.42 -33.17 14.97
CA LEU A 397 -5.79 -34.43 15.63
C LEU A 397 -4.55 -35.33 15.66
N ASN A 398 -3.79 -35.19 16.74
CA ASN A 398 -3.24 -36.30 17.50
C ASN A 398 -3.61 -36.09 18.96
#